data_AF-A0A226MCC7-F1
#
_entry.id   AF-A0A226MCC7-F1
#
_cell.length_a   1.000
_cell.length_b   1.000
_cell.length_c   1.000
_cell.angle_alpha   90.00
_cell.angle_beta   90.00
_cell.angle_gamma   90.00
#
_symmetry.space_group_name_H-M   'P 1'
#
loop_
_entity.id
_entity.type
_entity.pdbx_description
1 polymer ?
#
loop_
_entity_poly.entity_id
_entity_poly.type
_entity_poly.pdbx_seq_one_letter_code
_entity_poly.pdbx_strand_id
1 'polypeptide(L)'
;PAEVNALVSPERGSLLVNGLTLGGQKCSVIRDSLLVDGEHTMDLRTKSTAGAPTYNITATITNKRPQHPLHVPTVPFMVSHS
;
A
#
# COMPACT_ATOMS: atom_id res chain seq x y z
N PRO A 1 0.71 10.70 -6.28
CA PRO A 1 0.24 11.26 -4.98
C PRO A 1 -1.06 10.63 -4.48
N ALA A 2 -2.11 10.54 -5.32
CA ALA A 2 -3.41 10.02 -4.91
C ALA A 2 -3.36 8.58 -4.35
N GLU A 3 -2.61 7.68 -4.99
CA GLU A 3 -2.46 6.28 -4.54
C GLU A 3 -1.73 6.19 -3.18
N VAL A 4 -0.72 7.04 -2.96
CA VAL A 4 -0.03 7.15 -1.66
C VAL A 4 -0.99 7.65 -0.59
N ASN A 5 -1.80 8.67 -0.90
CA ASN A 5 -2.82 9.19 0.00
C ASN A 5 -3.89 8.14 0.34
N ALA A 6 -4.24 7.27 -0.62
CA ALA A 6 -5.16 6.17 -0.38
C ALA A 6 -4.57 5.15 0.61
N LEU A 7 -3.27 4.83 0.51
CA LEU A 7 -2.60 3.91 1.45
C LEU A 7 -2.53 4.46 2.87
N VAL A 8 -2.28 5.77 3.02
CA VAL A 8 -2.19 6.44 4.33
C VAL A 8 -3.54 7.01 4.79
N SER A 9 -4.63 6.71 4.08
CA SER A 9 -5.96 7.17 4.45
C SER A 9 -6.35 6.65 5.84
N PRO A 10 -6.98 7.47 6.70
CA PRO A 10 -7.54 7.01 7.96
C PRO A 10 -8.77 6.11 7.76
N GLU A 11 -9.40 6.18 6.58
CA GLU A 11 -10.59 5.39 6.26
C GLU A 11 -10.16 4.01 5.73
N ARG A 12 -9.94 3.07 6.66
CA ARG A 12 -9.39 1.74 6.37
C ARG A 12 -10.43 0.75 5.83
N GLY A 13 -11.71 0.93 6.19
CA GLY A 13 -12.78 -0.02 5.85
C GLY A 13 -13.00 -0.14 4.34
N SER A 14 -13.03 0.98 3.62
CA SER A 14 -13.17 1.00 2.16
C SER A 14 -11.99 0.35 1.44
N LEU A 15 -10.77 0.45 1.98
CA LEU A 15 -9.60 -0.23 1.40
C LEU A 15 -9.77 -1.75 1.40
N LEU A 16 -10.38 -2.31 2.45
CA LEU A 16 -10.66 -3.74 2.56
C LEU A 16 -11.78 -4.18 1.61
N VAL A 17 -12.82 -3.37 1.44
CA VAL A 17 -13.98 -3.71 0.61
C VAL A 17 -13.72 -3.46 -0.89
N ASN A 18 -13.23 -2.28 -1.23
CA ASN A 18 -13.08 -1.82 -2.61
C ASN A 18 -11.69 -2.15 -3.18
N GLY A 19 -10.70 -2.37 -2.31
CA GLY A 19 -9.30 -2.42 -2.70
C GLY A 19 -8.76 -1.04 -3.06
N LEU A 20 -7.60 -1.02 -3.68
CA LEU A 20 -6.97 0.20 -4.17
C LEU A 20 -6.21 -0.05 -5.48
N THR A 21 -5.66 1.01 -6.05
CA THR A 21 -4.88 0.94 -7.28
C THR A 21 -3.47 1.43 -6.99
N LEU A 22 -2.46 0.68 -7.46
CA LEU A 22 -1.04 1.06 -7.39
C LEU A 22 -0.45 1.05 -8.80
N GLY A 23 0.03 2.19 -9.28
CA GLY A 23 0.55 2.31 -10.65
C GLY A 23 -0.47 1.91 -11.72
N GLY A 24 -1.77 2.12 -11.47
CA GLY A 24 -2.84 1.66 -12.37
C GLY A 24 -3.25 0.19 -12.23
N GLN A 25 -2.55 -0.61 -11.42
CA GLN A 25 -2.88 -2.01 -11.16
C GLN A 25 -3.83 -2.12 -9.97
N LYS A 26 -5.01 -2.73 -10.16
CA LYS A 26 -5.93 -3.03 -9.05
C LYS A 26 -5.30 -4.02 -8.08
N CYS A 27 -5.45 -3.76 -6.79
CA CYS A 27 -4.98 -4.57 -5.69
C CYS A 27 -6.11 -4.82 -4.68
N SER A 28 -6.13 -6.02 -4.10
CA SER A 28 -6.90 -6.34 -2.90
C SER A 28 -6.00 -6.25 -1.69
N VAL A 29 -6.51 -5.71 -0.58
CA VAL A 29 -5.82 -5.77 0.71
C VAL A 29 -5.98 -7.17 1.30
N ILE A 30 -4.86 -7.78 1.71
CA ILE A 30 -4.82 -9.05 2.45
C ILE A 30 -4.78 -8.78 3.94
N ARG A 31 -3.90 -7.87 4.37
CA ARG A 31 -3.69 -7.47 5.75
C ARG A 31 -3.40 -5.98 5.81
N ASP A 32 -3.99 -5.32 6.80
CA ASP A 32 -3.73 -3.92 7.05
C ASP A 32 -3.26 -3.67 8.49
N SER A 33 -1.97 -3.39 8.63
CA SER A 33 -1.33 -2.94 9.87
C SER A 33 -0.48 -1.68 9.65
N LEU A 34 -0.74 -0.91 8.57
CA LEU A 34 0.17 0.16 8.12
C LEU A 34 0.26 1.31 9.13
N LEU A 35 -0.87 1.62 9.77
CA LEU A 35 -0.99 2.68 10.79
C LEU A 35 -1.00 2.11 12.21
N VAL A 36 -0.77 0.81 12.36
CA VAL A 36 -0.60 0.17 13.67
C VAL A 36 0.85 0.40 14.12
N ASP A 37 1.00 0.95 15.31
CA ASP A 37 2.30 1.22 15.91
C ASP A 37 3.11 -0.08 16.06
N GLY A 38 4.37 -0.07 15.63
CA GLY A 38 5.27 -1.22 15.67
C GLY A 38 5.18 -2.20 14.48
N GLU A 39 4.10 -2.19 13.70
CA GLU A 39 3.92 -3.09 12.55
C GLU A 39 4.26 -2.40 11.22
N HIS A 40 3.64 -1.25 10.96
CA HIS A 40 3.88 -0.41 9.79
C HIS A 40 3.84 -1.14 8.43
N THR A 41 3.03 -2.20 8.32
CA THR A 41 2.98 -3.08 7.15
C THR A 41 1.56 -3.20 6.59
N MET A 42 1.44 -3.29 5.27
CA MET A 42 0.20 -3.64 4.59
C MET A 42 0.52 -4.62 3.47
N ASP A 43 -0.17 -5.75 3.45
CA ASP A 43 -0.02 -6.77 2.43
C ASP A 43 -1.18 -6.69 1.44
N LEU A 44 -0.83 -6.73 0.16
CA LEU A 44 -1.71 -6.56 -0.98
C LEU A 44 -1.46 -7.67 -1.99
N ARG A 45 -2.47 -7.99 -2.80
CA ARG A 45 -2.30 -8.83 -3.98
C ARG A 45 -2.93 -8.18 -5.19
N THR A 46 -2.21 -8.19 -6.31
CA THR A 46 -2.74 -7.66 -7.56
C THR A 46 -3.93 -8.50 -8.03
N LYS A 47 -4.94 -7.84 -8.58
CA LYS A 47 -6.08 -8.49 -9.25
C LYS A 47 -5.67 -8.77 -10.70
N SER A 48 -5.78 -10.03 -11.12
CA SER A 48 -5.49 -10.42 -12.50
C SER A 48 -6.44 -9.70 -13.47
N THR A 49 -5.90 -9.27 -14.61
CA THR A 49 -6.72 -8.93 -15.78
C THR A 49 -6.53 -10.05 -16.80
N ALA A 50 -7.63 -10.67 -17.22
CA ALA A 50 -7.64 -11.70 -18.27
C ALA A 50 -6.70 -12.91 -18.03
N GLY A 51 -6.52 -13.34 -16.77
CA GLY A 51 -5.73 -14.54 -16.45
C GLY A 51 -4.22 -14.30 -16.35
N ALA A 52 -3.76 -13.04 -16.42
CA ALA A 52 -2.37 -12.68 -16.14
C ALA A 52 -1.93 -13.09 -14.71
N PRO A 53 -0.62 -13.34 -14.49
CA PRO A 53 -0.07 -13.62 -13.16
C PRO A 53 -0.40 -12.53 -12.15
N THR A 54 -0.48 -12.91 -10.88
CA THR A 54 -0.73 -11.99 -9.76
C THR A 54 0.44 -12.02 -8.80
N TYR A 55 0.72 -10.87 -8.22
CA TYR A 55 1.90 -10.64 -7.37
C TYR A 55 1.46 -10.16 -6.00
N ASN A 56 2.23 -10.55 -4.98
CA ASN A 56 2.04 -10.03 -3.64
C ASN A 56 2.88 -8.76 -3.49
N ILE A 57 2.31 -7.76 -2.85
CA ILE A 57 2.96 -6.47 -2.60
C ILE A 57 2.88 -6.20 -1.10
N THR A 58 4.02 -5.96 -0.48
CA THR A 58 4.08 -5.45 0.90
C THR A 58 4.45 -3.98 0.85
N ALA A 59 3.57 -3.13 1.37
CA ALA A 59 3.80 -1.72 1.57
C ALA A 59 4.23 -1.50 3.02
N THR A 60 5.26 -0.68 3.24
CA THR A 60 5.65 -0.25 4.59
C THR A 60 5.71 1.26 4.65
N ILE A 61 5.42 1.85 5.81
CA ILE A 61 5.60 3.29 6.02
C ILE A 61 6.86 3.51 6.84
N THR A 62 7.70 4.43 6.39
CA THR A 62 8.91 4.82 7.12
C THR A 62 8.87 6.33 7.32
N ASN A 63 9.13 6.79 8.55
CA ASN A 63 9.36 8.20 8.80
C ASN A 63 10.67 8.61 8.12
N LYS A 64 10.59 9.42 7.08
CA LYS A 64 11.78 10.14 6.60
C LYS A 64 12.19 11.12 7.69
N ARG A 65 13.43 10.98 8.17
CA ARG A 65 14.03 11.87 9.16
C ARG A 65 13.95 13.35 8.71
N PRO A 66 13.90 14.31 9.65
CA PRO A 66 13.67 15.73 9.38
C PRO A 66 14.93 16.40 8.77
N GLN A 67 15.25 16.09 7.52
CA GLN A 67 16.29 16.82 6.77
C GLN A 67 15.71 17.71 5.66
N HIS A 68 14.39 17.76 5.47
CA HIS A 68 13.78 18.69 4.51
C HIS A 68 12.34 19.09 4.90
N PRO A 69 11.92 20.37 4.78
CA PRO A 69 10.64 20.85 5.33
C PRO A 69 9.37 20.42 4.57
N LEU A 70 9.49 19.60 3.53
CA LEU A 70 8.36 19.16 2.71
C LEU A 70 7.94 17.76 3.17
N HIS A 71 7.06 17.73 4.16
CA HIS A 71 6.62 16.56 4.89
C HIS A 71 5.68 15.68 4.04
N VAL A 72 6.24 14.75 3.27
CA VAL A 72 5.47 13.70 2.59
C VAL A 72 5.94 12.33 3.09
N PRO A 73 5.12 11.56 3.83
CA PRO A 73 5.47 10.20 4.21
C PRO A 73 5.78 9.38 2.97
N THR A 74 6.86 8.60 3.02
CA THR A 74 7.25 7.72 1.91
C THR A 74 6.87 6.29 2.26
N VAL A 75 6.19 5.64 1.33
CA VAL A 75 5.76 4.24 1.42
C VAL A 75 6.60 3.41 0.43
N PRO A 76 7.72 2.81 0.86
CA PRO A 76 8.40 1.82 0.05
C PRO A 76 7.52 0.57 -0.16
N PHE A 77 7.56 0.04 -1.38
CA PHE A 77 6.86 -1.18 -1.77
C PHE A 77 7.88 -2.28 -2.10
N MET A 78 7.66 -3.48 -1.57
CA MET A 78 8.34 -4.69 -2.00
C MET A 78 7.37 -5.56 -2.78
N VAL A 79 7.73 -5.90 -4.02
CA VAL A 79 6.91 -6.76 -4.89
C VAL A 79 7.55 -8.13 -4.97
N SER A 80 6.83 -9.16 -4.52
CA SER A 80 7.27 -10.55 -4.64
C SER A 80 6.65 -11.20 -5.88
N HIS A 81 7.52 -11.71 -6.75
CA HIS A 81 7.14 -12.48 -7.93
C HIS A 81 7.16 -13.96 -7.54
N SER A 82 5.99 -14.61 -7.57
CA SER A 82 5.88 -16.05 -7.36
C SER A 82 6.12 -16.83 -8.64
#